data_AF-A0A8S2RLF3-F1
#
_entry.id   AF-A0A8S2RLF3-F1
#
_cell.length_a   1.000
_cell.length_b   1.000
_cell.length_c   1.000
_cell.angle_alpha   90.00
_cell.angle_beta   90.00
_cell.angle_gamma   90.00
#
_symmetry.space_group_name_H-M   'P 1'
#
loop_
_entity.id
_entity.type
_entity.pdbx_description
1 polymer ?
#
loop_
_entity_poly.entity_id
_entity_poly.type
_entity_poly.pdbx_seq_one_letter_code
_entity_poly.pdbx_strand_id
1 'polypeptide(L)'
;KSSVLEALSGISLPRGGQHMTTKCPLELRMRRASTWHASLECSGRIIRDNIPTAHDIGQYINTEQNRLTNNHDQISKQVLLVNVQASWLPNLTLIDLPGITQVT
;
A
#
# COMPACT_ATOMS: atom_id res chain seq x y z
N LYS A 1 -4.47 8.40 -9.35
CA LYS A 1 -4.37 6.94 -9.16
C LYS A 1 -4.50 6.62 -7.67
N SER A 2 -3.51 7.00 -6.86
CA SER A 2 -3.56 6.84 -5.40
C SER A 2 -4.73 7.57 -4.72
N SER A 3 -5.17 8.71 -5.26
CA SER A 3 -6.36 9.44 -4.78
C SER A 3 -7.67 8.65 -4.84
N VAL A 4 -7.84 7.75 -5.82
CA VAL A 4 -9.04 6.89 -5.93
C VAL A 4 -9.00 5.78 -4.89
N LEU A 5 -7.81 5.23 -4.63
CA LEU A 5 -7.58 4.24 -3.57
C LEU A 5 -7.92 4.82 -2.20
N GLU A 6 -7.45 6.03 -1.91
CA GLU A 6 -7.71 6.72 -0.65
C GLU A 6 -9.21 7.00 -0.47
N ALA A 7 -9.91 7.47 -1.51
CA ALA A 7 -11.33 7.77 -1.44
C ALA A 7 -12.22 6.53 -1.20
N LEU A 8 -11.83 5.37 -1.75
CA LEU A 8 -12.59 4.12 -1.60
C LEU A 8 -12.27 3.36 -0.31
N SER A 9 -11.03 3.46 0.17
CA SER A 9 -10.56 2.71 1.35
C SER A 9 -10.59 3.51 2.65
N GLY A 10 -10.55 4.84 2.58
CA GLY A 10 -10.30 5.70 3.74
C GLY A 10 -8.86 5.59 4.29
N ILE A 11 -7.96 4.91 3.57
CA ILE A 11 -6.57 4.71 3.96
C ILE A 11 -5.72 5.75 3.25
N SER A 12 -4.96 6.53 4.01
CA SER A 12 -3.98 7.47 3.46
C SER A 12 -2.80 6.68 2.90
N LEU A 13 -2.58 6.78 1.59
CA LEU A 13 -1.43 6.18 0.93
C LEU A 13 -0.26 7.18 0.88
N PRO A 14 0.99 6.69 0.80
CA PRO A 14 2.13 7.59 0.64
C PRO A 14 1.96 8.46 -0.59
N ARG A 15 1.97 9.78 -0.40
CA ARG A 15 1.93 10.75 -1.48
C ARG A 15 3.38 11.09 -1.84
N GLY A 16 3.84 10.64 -3.00
CA GLY A 16 5.16 11.03 -3.51
C GLY A 16 5.23 12.54 -3.70
N GLY A 17 6.26 13.16 -3.12
CA GLY A 17 6.64 14.54 -3.42
C GLY A 17 7.34 14.65 -4.79
N GLN A 18 8.43 15.41 -4.88
CA GLN A 18 9.25 15.55 -6.11
C GLN A 18 9.84 14.24 -6.68
N HIS A 19 9.72 13.12 -5.97
CA HIS A 19 10.19 11.80 -6.40
C HIS A 19 9.03 10.79 -6.38
N MET A 20 9.03 9.88 -7.37
CA MET A 20 8.01 8.88 -7.73
C MET A 20 7.02 8.46 -6.63
N THR A 21 5.72 8.51 -6.95
CA THR A 21 4.62 8.20 -6.03
C THR A 21 4.55 6.72 -5.63
N THR A 22 5.00 5.81 -6.48
CA THR A 22 4.88 4.36 -6.27
C THR A 22 6.18 3.69 -6.66
N LYS A 23 6.99 3.30 -5.68
CA LYS A 23 8.32 2.69 -5.92
C LYS A 23 8.29 1.17 -6.07
N CYS A 24 7.18 0.53 -5.73
CA CYS A 24 6.94 -0.89 -5.96
C CYS A 24 5.43 -1.13 -6.17
N PRO A 25 5.02 -2.19 -6.86
CA PRO A 25 3.61 -2.56 -6.94
C PRO A 25 2.97 -2.69 -5.56
N LEU A 26 1.81 -2.06 -5.36
CA LEU A 26 1.00 -2.15 -4.16
C LEU A 26 -0.31 -2.85 -4.51
N GLU A 27 -0.65 -3.92 -3.80
CA GLU A 27 -1.96 -4.56 -3.88
C GLU A 27 -2.71 -4.31 -2.58
N LEU A 28 -3.83 -3.58 -2.64
CA LEU A 28 -4.72 -3.33 -1.50
C LEU A 28 -5.95 -4.24 -1.63
N ARG A 29 -6.03 -5.24 -0.75
CA ARG A 29 -7.19 -6.15 -0.63
C ARG A 29 -8.07 -5.70 0.51
N MET A 30 -9.27 -5.25 0.18
CA MET A 30 -10.30 -4.86 1.14
C MET A 30 -11.37 -5.94 1.20
N ARG A 31 -11.74 -6.33 2.42
CA ARG A 31 -12.87 -7.21 2.67
C ARG A 31 -13.79 -6.60 3.72
N ARG A 32 -15.10 -6.78 3.52
CA ARG A 32 -16.07 -6.41 4.53
C ARG A 32 -16.04 -7.43 5.67
N ALA A 33 -15.84 -6.98 6.90
CA ALA A 33 -15.87 -7.81 8.10
C ALA A 33 -16.44 -7.05 9.30
N SER A 34 -16.92 -7.75 10.33
CA SER A 34 -17.42 -7.12 11.56
C SER A 34 -16.32 -6.51 12.41
N THR A 35 -15.08 -6.99 12.27
CA THR A 35 -13.92 -6.59 13.06
C THR A 35 -12.86 -5.94 12.19
N TRP A 36 -12.13 -4.99 12.76
CA TRP A 36 -10.93 -4.42 12.15
C TRP A 36 -9.81 -5.47 12.14
N HIS A 37 -9.16 -5.62 10.98
CA HIS A 37 -7.90 -6.34 10.87
C HIS A 37 -7.11 -5.77 9.70
N ALA A 38 -5.82 -5.52 9.90
CA ALA A 38 -4.94 -5.10 8.82
C ALA A 38 -3.57 -5.76 8.93
N SER A 39 -3.04 -6.21 7.80
CA SER A 39 -1.72 -6.83 7.70
C SER A 39 -0.99 -6.39 6.43
N LEU A 40 0.34 -6.47 6.50
CA LEU A 40 1.24 -6.13 5.42
C LEU A 40 2.12 -7.33 5.10
N GLU A 41 2.13 -7.73 3.84
CA GLU A 41 2.89 -8.86 3.32
C GLU A 41 3.80 -8.40 2.20
N CYS A 42 5.02 -8.94 2.14
CA CYS A 42 5.95 -8.73 1.05
C CYS A 42 6.57 -10.07 0.67
N SER A 43 6.57 -10.40 -0.63
CA SER A 43 7.23 -11.61 -1.16
C SER A 43 6.79 -12.91 -0.45
N GLY A 44 5.49 -13.05 -0.14
CA GLY A 44 4.94 -14.24 0.52
C GLY A 44 5.11 -14.26 2.04
N ARG A 45 5.63 -13.20 2.65
CA ARG A 45 5.92 -13.13 4.09
C ARG A 45 5.19 -11.99 4.77
N ILE A 46 4.51 -12.30 5.86
CA ILE A 46 3.87 -11.29 6.72
C ILE A 46 4.97 -10.47 7.40
N ILE A 47 5.01 -9.18 7.09
CA ILE A 47 5.98 -8.22 7.63
C ILE A 47 5.41 -7.49 8.85
N ARG A 48 4.10 -7.25 8.84
CA ARG A 48 3.33 -6.72 9.95
C ARG A 48 1.96 -7.38 9.98
N ASP A 49 1.54 -7.74 11.17
CA ASP A 49 0.21 -8.25 11.43
C ASP A 49 -0.45 -7.40 12.52
N ASN A 50 -1.78 -7.34 12.51
CA ASN A 50 -2.56 -6.55 13.47
C ASN A 50 -2.16 -5.06 13.52
N ILE A 51 -2.10 -4.40 12.36
CA ILE A 51 -1.90 -2.95 12.27
C ILE A 51 -3.06 -2.25 13.04
N PRO A 52 -2.79 -1.37 14.02
CA PRO A 52 -3.83 -0.90 14.94
C PRO A 52 -4.95 -0.08 14.30
N THR A 53 -4.60 0.80 13.35
CA THR A 53 -5.57 1.68 12.70
C THR A 53 -5.30 1.84 11.21
N ALA A 54 -6.31 2.30 10.46
CA ALA A 54 -6.17 2.63 9.04
C ALA A 54 -5.13 3.74 8.78
N HIS A 55 -4.92 4.63 9.75
CA HIS A 55 -3.93 5.71 9.64
C HIS A 55 -2.49 5.20 9.64
N ASP A 56 -2.23 4.11 10.38
CA ASP A 56 -0.88 3.55 10.52
C ASP A 56 -0.40 2.83 9.25
N ILE A 57 -1.34 2.34 8.42
CA ILE A 57 -1.04 1.59 7.20
C ILE A 57 -0.11 2.37 6.27
N GLY A 58 -0.36 3.67 6.07
CA GLY A 58 0.45 4.51 5.19
C GLY A 58 1.91 4.60 5.64
N GLN A 59 2.15 4.68 6.96
CA GLN A 59 3.51 4.69 7.52
C GLN A 59 4.23 3.37 7.27
N TYR A 60 3.56 2.23 7.52
CA TYR A 60 4.14 0.91 7.28
C TYR A 60 4.43 0.66 5.81
N ILE A 61 3.54 1.09 4.91
CA ILE A 61 3.79 1.03 3.46
C ILE A 61 5.06 1.81 3.10
N ASN A 62 5.17 3.07 3.57
CA ASN A 62 6.31 3.91 3.27
C ASN A 62 7.64 3.31 3.81
N THR A 63 7.63 2.78 5.04
CA THR A 63 8.80 2.10 5.61
C THR A 63 9.24 0.91 4.76
N GLU A 64 8.30 0.05 4.35
CA GLU A 64 8.63 -1.12 3.55
C GLU A 64 9.06 -0.76 2.12
N GLN A 65 8.41 0.21 1.49
CA GLN A 65 8.83 0.70 0.18
C GLN A 65 10.28 1.22 0.21
N ASN A 66 10.63 2.04 1.21
CA ASN A 66 11.99 2.54 1.36
C ASN A 66 13.02 1.43 1.65
N ARG A 67 12.63 0.41 2.43
CA ARG A 67 13.46 -0.78 2.64
C ARG A 67 13.69 -1.55 1.35
N LEU A 68 12.66 -1.73 0.53
CA LEU A 68 12.73 -2.46 -0.74
C LEU A 68 13.57 -1.76 -1.82
N THR A 69 13.72 -0.44 -1.73
CA THR A 69 14.51 0.34 -2.69
C THR A 69 15.85 0.79 -2.14
N ASN A 70 16.23 0.33 -0.93
CA ASN A 70 17.43 0.78 -0.22
C ASN A 70 17.52 2.31 -0.10
N ASN A 71 16.39 2.99 0.11
CA ASN A 71 16.27 4.46 0.08
C ASN A 71 16.72 5.14 -1.23
N HIS A 72 16.99 4.38 -2.30
CA HIS A 72 17.21 4.94 -3.63
C HIS A 72 15.87 5.16 -4.34
N ASP A 73 15.87 6.01 -5.37
CA ASP A 73 14.72 6.20 -6.27
C ASP A 73 14.56 5.07 -7.31
N GLN A 74 14.99 3.86 -6.93
CA GLN A 74 14.87 2.68 -7.75
C GLN A 74 13.48 2.06 -7.62
N ILE A 75 13.03 1.36 -8.67
CA ILE A 75 11.78 0.61 -8.66
C ILE A 75 12.07 -0.82 -8.22
N SER A 76 11.35 -1.29 -7.21
CA SER A 76 11.34 -2.71 -6.85
C SER A 76 10.22 -3.45 -7.58
N LYS A 77 10.53 -4.65 -8.07
CA LYS A 77 9.53 -5.57 -8.64
C LYS A 77 8.74 -6.34 -7.57
N GLN A 78 9.15 -6.24 -6.31
CA GLN A 78 8.45 -6.93 -5.21
C GLN A 78 7.09 -6.28 -4.96
N VAL A 79 6.07 -7.11 -4.86
CA VAL A 79 4.70 -6.65 -4.56
C VAL A 79 4.55 -6.51 -3.05
N LEU A 80 4.04 -5.35 -2.64
CA LEU A 80 3.62 -5.09 -1.27
C LEU A 80 2.10 -5.28 -1.18
N LEU A 81 1.67 -6.30 -0.44
CA LEU A 81 0.28 -6.66 -0.26
C LEU A 81 -0.23 -6.11 1.07
N VAL A 82 -1.31 -5.32 1.01
CA VAL A 82 -2.01 -4.78 2.17
C VAL A 82 -3.37 -5.47 2.25
N ASN A 83 -3.60 -6.27 3.30
CA ASN A 83 -4.91 -6.85 3.56
C ASN A 83 -5.62 -6.03 4.62
N VAL A 84 -6.85 -5.59 4.34
CA VAL A 84 -7.64 -4.78 5.26
C VAL A 84 -9.05 -5.32 5.35
N GLN A 85 -9.54 -5.48 6.57
CA GLN A 85 -10.88 -5.92 6.89
C GLN A 85 -11.54 -4.91 7.80
N ALA A 86 -12.74 -4.46 7.43
CA ALA A 86 -13.55 -3.57 8.26
C ALA A 86 -15.01 -3.54 7.81
N SER A 87 -15.89 -3.00 8.65
CA SER A 87 -17.35 -3.05 8.42
C SER A 87 -17.82 -2.10 7.31
N TRP A 88 -17.08 -1.01 7.10
CA TRP A 88 -17.34 0.02 6.09
C TRP A 88 -16.69 -0.26 4.74
N LEU A 89 -15.80 -1.27 4.65
CA LEU A 89 -15.06 -1.55 3.44
C LEU A 89 -15.88 -2.39 2.45
N PRO A 90 -15.73 -2.14 1.13
CA PRO A 90 -16.24 -3.04 0.11
C PRO A 90 -15.37 -4.30 0.00
N ASN A 91 -15.90 -5.33 -0.64
CA ASN A 91 -15.09 -6.45 -1.14
C ASN A 91 -14.46 -6.04 -2.46
N LEU A 92 -13.23 -5.53 -2.41
CA LEU A 92 -12.56 -4.94 -3.57
C LEU A 92 -11.05 -5.15 -3.46
N THR A 93 -10.42 -5.46 -4.57
CA THR A 93 -8.95 -5.47 -4.68
C THR A 93 -8.54 -4.36 -5.63
N LEU A 94 -7.56 -3.56 -5.20
CA LEU A 94 -7.01 -2.48 -5.99
C LEU A 94 -5.50 -2.67 -6.13
N ILE A 95 -4.98 -2.39 -7.31
CA ILE A 95 -3.55 -2.53 -7.61
C ILE A 95 -3.02 -1.17 -8.07
N ASP A 96 -2.02 -0.65 -7.36
CA ASP A 96 -1.24 0.51 -7.78
C ASP A 96 0.10 0.04 -8.30
N LEU A 97 0.44 0.45 -9.53
CA LEU A 97 1.70 0.09 -10.17
C LEU A 97 2.61 1.32 -10.25
N PRO A 98 3.94 1.14 -10.18
CA PRO A 98 4.89 2.21 -10.47
C PRO A 98 4.52 2.91 -11.79
N GLY A 99 4.44 4.24 -11.75
CA GLY A 99 4.10 5.03 -12.92
C GLY A 99 5.16 4.88 -14.02
N ILE A 100 4.74 4.91 -15.28
CA ILE A 100 5.66 5.04 -16.42
C ILE A 100 6.31 6.42 -16.32
N THR A 101 7.61 6.47 -16.07
CA THR A 101 8.43 7.67 -16.27
C THR A 101 8.80 7.74 -17.74
N GLN A 102 8.26 8.73 -18.47
CA GLN A 102 8.85 9.11 -19.75
C GLN A 102 10.18 9.80 -19.44
N VAL A 103 11.29 9.19 -19.84
CA VAL A 103 12.58 9.84 -19.87
C VAL A 103 12.56 10.75 -21.10
N THR A 104 12.38 12.04 -20.89
CA THR A 104 12.65 13.08 -21.91
C THR A 104 14.08 13.57 -21.75
#